data_AF-A0AAX6ESP0-F1
#
_entry.id   AF-A0AAX6ESP0-F1
#
_cell.length_a   1.000
_cell.length_b   1.000
_cell.length_c   1.000
_cell.angle_alpha   90.00
_cell.angle_beta   90.00
_cell.angle_gamma   90.00
#
_symmetry.space_group_name_H-M   'P 1'
#
loop_
_entity.id
_entity.type
_entity.pdbx_description
1 polymer ?
#
loop_
_entity_poly.entity_id
_entity_poly.type
_entity_poly.pdbx_seq_one_letter_code
_entity_poly.pdbx_strand_id
1 'polypeptide(L)'
;MELSFPEDFRCPISLEVMSDPVILTSGHTFDRPSIQRWLDSGNLTCPVTNLPLPRHPSLIPNHALRRLISQFAPPHPTYLRSCHSPLSFPSDAETLTDLLCKIRSSSPDLRRSIADSQTPSVLFRHVSSRCGDHHHLRKLAAYCLLYLSLDDDDVKVGLVAEGIVDHLIAAVESKSDGSAAAATVITSLSTVDVNKCVIGAHPSAIPALAAMLIEERSSKREKKEAATAIYELAKFPENRRRVVRTGAVKELARMAGSGLDRAVEVLALLAKTKEGRAEMGRIEGFVRVLVRIVRSGSRRGAESAAAALELLSHEDGEIGAAAELVVNSGLAKVSS
;
A
#
# COMPACT_ATOMS: atom_id res chain seq x y z
N MET A 1 31.76 26.26 1.05
CA MET A 1 31.13 26.49 2.36
C MET A 1 30.72 25.11 2.84
N GLU A 2 31.43 24.55 3.84
CA GLU A 2 31.08 23.24 4.39
C GLU A 2 29.71 23.33 5.04
N LEU A 3 28.75 22.54 4.55
CA LEU A 3 27.43 22.45 5.16
C LEU A 3 27.55 21.59 6.42
N SER A 4 27.67 22.25 7.57
CA SER A 4 27.62 21.57 8.87
C SER A 4 26.17 21.15 9.15
N PHE A 5 25.93 19.86 9.32
CA PHE A 5 24.65 19.36 9.82
C PHE A 5 24.31 19.97 11.19
N PRO A 6 23.02 20.29 11.47
CA PRO A 6 22.58 20.77 12.78
C PRO A 6 22.90 19.73 13.86
N GLU A 7 23.11 20.19 15.09
CA GLU A 7 23.41 19.29 16.22
C GLU A 7 22.27 18.30 16.50
N ASP A 8 21.02 18.70 16.24
CA ASP A 8 19.83 17.85 16.39
C ASP A 8 19.85 16.58 15.53
N PHE A 9 20.72 16.52 14.52
CA PHE A 9 20.87 15.35 13.64
C PHE A 9 21.95 14.40 14.10
N ARG A 10 22.71 14.76 15.14
CA ARG A 10 23.83 13.96 15.63
C ARG A 10 23.38 13.07 16.77
N CYS A 11 23.88 11.84 16.77
CA CYS A 11 23.63 10.92 17.86
C CYS A 11 24.35 11.43 19.12
N PRO A 12 23.68 11.50 20.29
CA PRO A 12 24.34 11.92 21.53
C PRO A 12 25.46 10.99 22.01
N ILE A 13 25.53 9.75 21.50
CA ILE A 13 26.54 8.76 21.87
C ILE A 13 27.76 8.85 20.93
N SER A 14 27.54 8.74 19.62
CA SER A 14 28.63 8.73 18.64
C SER A 14 29.06 10.12 18.17
N LEU A 15 28.23 11.15 18.39
CA LEU A 15 28.38 12.51 17.87
C LEU A 15 28.37 12.60 16.32
N GLU A 16 28.13 11.49 15.65
CA GLU A 16 27.96 11.38 14.20
C GLU A 16 26.50 11.61 13.80
N VAL A 17 26.27 12.01 12.55
CA VAL A 17 24.92 12.17 12.00
C VAL A 17 24.19 10.82 12.06
N MET A 18 22.98 10.82 12.60
CA MET A 18 22.17 9.61 12.77
C MET A 18 21.79 9.03 11.41
N SER A 19 22.12 7.76 11.19
CA SER A 19 21.76 7.00 10.00
C SER A 19 20.40 6.30 10.17
N ASP A 20 20.14 5.82 11.39
CA ASP A 20 18.88 5.19 11.76
C ASP A 20 18.40 5.72 13.13
N PRO A 21 17.76 6.91 13.16
CA PRO A 21 17.35 7.53 14.42
C PRO A 21 16.20 6.77 15.09
N VAL A 22 16.39 6.41 16.36
CA VAL A 22 15.43 5.71 17.23
C VAL A 22 15.24 6.46 18.54
N ILE A 23 14.01 6.46 19.05
CA ILE A 23 13.60 7.14 20.28
C ILE A 23 13.49 6.12 21.41
N LEU A 24 14.09 6.47 22.56
CA LEU A 24 13.85 5.76 23.82
C LEU A 24 12.57 6.24 24.50
N THR A 25 12.06 5.48 25.47
CA THR A 25 10.96 5.90 26.34
C THR A 25 11.23 7.21 27.09
N SER A 26 12.50 7.59 27.26
CA SER A 26 12.92 8.88 27.82
C SER A 26 12.72 10.06 26.86
N GLY A 27 12.23 9.85 25.64
CA GLY A 27 11.99 10.89 24.63
C GLY A 27 13.22 11.32 23.83
N HIS A 28 14.40 10.76 24.12
CA HIS A 28 15.65 11.11 23.44
C HIS A 28 15.89 10.22 22.22
N THR A 29 16.45 10.81 21.16
CA THR A 29 16.73 10.11 19.90
C THR A 29 18.22 9.78 19.79
N PHE A 30 18.54 8.58 19.31
CA PHE A 30 19.89 8.06 19.11
C PHE A 30 19.99 7.35 17.76
N ASP A 31 21.19 7.20 17.23
CA ASP A 31 21.44 6.27 16.13
C ASP A 31 21.35 4.82 16.64
N ARG A 32 20.56 3.96 15.98
CA ARG A 32 20.26 2.59 16.43
C ARG A 32 21.52 1.77 16.74
N PRO A 33 22.54 1.67 15.87
CA PRO A 33 23.79 0.98 16.19
C PRO A 33 24.45 1.45 17.49
N SER A 34 24.36 2.76 17.78
CA SER A 34 25.03 3.37 18.93
C SER A 34 24.30 3.08 20.23
N ILE A 35 22.96 3.22 20.25
CA ILE A 35 22.18 2.88 21.45
C ILE A 35 22.10 1.37 21.69
N GLN A 36 22.10 0.56 20.63
CA GLN A 36 22.12 -0.90 20.77
C GLN A 36 23.42 -1.36 21.43
N ARG A 37 24.58 -0.86 20.98
CA ARG A 37 25.89 -1.12 21.62
C ARG A 37 25.91 -0.72 23.11
N TRP A 38 25.28 0.39 23.45
CA TRP A 38 25.16 0.85 24.83
C TRP A 38 24.37 -0.14 25.70
N LEU A 39 23.20 -0.59 25.21
CA LEU A 39 22.36 -1.57 25.91
C LEU A 39 23.01 -2.95 25.99
N ASP A 40 23.65 -3.41 24.92
CA ASP A 40 24.34 -4.70 24.84
C ASP A 40 25.55 -4.77 25.81
N SER A 41 26.12 -3.61 26.16
CA SER A 41 27.16 -3.48 27.18
C SER A 41 26.63 -3.60 28.62
N GLY A 42 25.33 -3.88 28.80
CA GLY A 42 24.68 -4.04 30.10
C GLY A 42 24.19 -2.75 30.74
N ASN A 43 24.26 -1.61 30.03
CA ASN A 43 23.77 -0.35 30.56
C ASN A 43 22.24 -0.27 30.47
N LEU A 44 21.58 -0.01 31.60
CA LEU A 44 20.12 0.17 31.70
C LEU A 44 19.75 1.61 32.08
N THR A 45 20.53 2.59 31.62
CA THR A 45 20.26 4.01 31.82
C THR A 45 20.23 4.75 30.49
N CYS A 46 19.45 5.82 30.40
CA CYS A 46 19.46 6.70 29.24
C CYS A 46 20.80 7.47 29.20
N PRO A 47 21.56 7.44 28.08
CA PRO A 47 22.86 8.11 27.98
C PRO A 47 22.82 9.63 28.21
N VAL A 48 21.67 10.27 27.96
CA VAL A 48 21.53 11.74 28.10
C VAL A 48 21.04 12.14 29.48
N THR A 49 20.03 11.44 30.01
CA THR A 49 19.37 11.83 31.27
C THR A 49 19.89 11.07 32.50
N ASN A 50 20.67 10.01 32.29
CA ASN A 50 21.07 9.04 33.32
C ASN A 50 19.91 8.40 34.09
N LEU A 51 18.67 8.55 33.60
CA LEU A 51 17.50 7.93 34.22
C LEU A 51 17.44 6.43 33.88
N PRO A 52 16.97 5.58 34.82
CA PRO A 52 16.85 4.15 34.59
C PRO A 52 15.84 3.84 33.48
N LEU A 53 16.20 2.90 32.61
CA LEU A 53 15.35 2.37 31.56
C LEU A 53 14.62 1.11 32.04
N PRO A 54 13.47 0.77 31.42
CA PRO A 54 12.82 -0.53 31.64
C PRO A 54 13.78 -1.69 31.32
N ARG A 55 13.54 -2.86 31.93
CA ARG A 55 14.34 -4.09 31.69
C ARG A 55 14.42 -4.48 30.21
N HIS A 56 13.42 -4.12 29.41
CA HIS A 56 13.38 -4.30 27.97
C HIS A 56 13.04 -2.95 27.32
N PRO A 57 14.03 -2.09 27.04
CA PRO A 57 13.79 -0.79 26.41
C PRO A 57 13.28 -1.00 24.98
N SER A 58 12.16 -0.37 24.64
CA SER A 58 11.69 -0.32 23.26
C SER A 58 12.43 0.78 22.48
N LEU A 59 12.95 0.44 21.30
CA LEU A 59 13.55 1.39 20.36
C LEU A 59 12.51 1.75 19.30
N ILE A 60 11.90 2.92 19.43
CA ILE A 60 10.83 3.38 18.54
C ILE A 60 11.49 4.12 17.35
N PRO A 61 11.32 3.70 16.09
CA PRO A 61 11.90 4.41 14.95
C PRO A 61 11.42 5.87 14.84
N ASN A 62 12.35 6.82 14.59
CA ASN A 62 12.04 8.23 14.34
C ASN A 62 12.09 8.53 12.83
N HIS A 63 11.08 8.07 12.10
CA HIS A 63 11.00 8.25 10.63
C HIS A 63 11.01 9.72 10.20
N ALA A 64 10.44 10.62 11.00
CA ALA A 64 10.42 12.06 10.72
C ALA A 64 11.82 12.67 10.75
N LEU A 65 12.62 12.37 11.78
CA LEU A 65 14.00 12.83 11.87
C LEU A 65 14.88 12.21 10.78
N ARG A 66 14.70 10.92 10.48
CA ARG A 66 15.41 10.23 9.39
C ARG A 66 15.19 10.93 8.05
N ARG A 67 13.95 11.39 7.78
CA ARG A 67 13.61 12.16 6.59
C ARG A 67 14.25 13.55 6.60
N LEU A 68 14.23 14.26 7.72
CA LEU A 68 14.85 15.60 7.83
C LEU A 68 16.37 15.55 7.61
N ILE A 69 17.05 14.57 8.22
CA ILE A 69 18.49 14.34 8.03
C ILE A 69 18.80 14.11 6.54
N SER A 70 17.99 13.27 5.89
CA SER A 70 18.13 12.95 4.47
C SER A 70 17.89 14.16 3.55
N GLN A 71 17.01 15.08 3.95
CA GLN A 71 16.71 16.31 3.20
C GLN A 71 17.76 17.42 3.41
N PHE A 72 18.48 17.42 4.54
CA PHE A 72 19.46 18.45 4.87
C PHE A 72 20.81 18.24 4.21
N ALA A 73 21.15 17.02 3.80
CA ALA A 73 22.33 16.79 2.97
C ALA A 73 22.22 17.66 1.70
N PRO A 74 23.27 18.41 1.30
CA PRO A 74 23.22 19.23 0.10
C PRO A 74 22.76 18.43 -1.11
N PRO A 75 22.01 19.04 -2.05
CA PRO A 75 21.93 18.49 -3.39
C PRO A 75 23.34 18.53 -3.99
N HIS A 76 24.07 17.43 -3.90
CA HIS A 76 25.32 17.29 -4.64
C HIS A 76 25.04 17.50 -6.14
N PRO A 77 25.91 18.16 -6.90
CA PRO A 77 25.80 18.29 -8.36
C PRO A 77 25.86 16.95 -9.13
N THR A 78 25.79 15.82 -8.44
CA THR A 78 25.63 14.48 -9.03
C THR A 78 24.17 14.08 -9.23
N TYR A 79 23.19 14.89 -8.82
CA TYR A 79 21.77 14.63 -9.11
C TYR A 79 21.34 14.94 -10.57
N LEU A 80 22.24 15.46 -11.42
CA LEU A 80 22.00 15.66 -12.86
C LEU A 80 23.16 15.27 -13.80
N ARG A 81 24.18 14.56 -13.33
CA ARG A 81 25.17 13.95 -14.22
C ARG A 81 25.54 12.55 -13.79
N SER A 82 25.15 11.62 -14.65
CA SER A 82 25.86 10.40 -15.00
C SER A 82 26.44 9.58 -13.85
N CYS A 83 25.75 8.47 -13.60
CA CYS A 83 26.21 7.31 -12.86
C CYS A 83 27.46 6.73 -13.56
N HIS A 84 28.63 7.32 -13.34
CA HIS A 84 29.91 6.74 -13.74
C HIS A 84 30.85 6.69 -12.53
N SER A 85 30.62 5.72 -11.64
CA SER A 85 31.65 4.88 -11.01
C SER A 85 31.00 3.70 -10.25
N PRO A 86 31.59 2.49 -10.28
CA PRO A 86 30.87 1.23 -10.14
C PRO A 86 30.80 0.78 -8.67
N LEU A 87 29.73 1.19 -8.00
CA LEU A 87 29.02 0.22 -7.16
C LEU A 87 27.87 -0.25 -8.04
N SER A 88 27.73 -1.56 -8.22
CA SER A 88 26.74 -2.22 -9.08
C SER A 88 25.31 -1.96 -8.57
N PHE A 89 24.83 -0.75 -8.78
CA PHE A 89 23.44 -0.33 -8.52
C PHE A 89 22.55 -0.86 -9.64
N PRO A 90 21.30 -1.26 -9.34
CA PRO A 90 20.45 -1.81 -10.36
C PRO A 90 19.85 -0.71 -11.24
N SER A 91 20.65 -0.23 -12.20
CA SER A 91 20.28 0.82 -13.16
C SER A 91 19.66 0.27 -14.44
N ASP A 92 19.78 -1.03 -14.67
CA ASP A 92 19.30 -1.71 -15.87
C ASP A 92 18.42 -2.93 -15.51
N ALA A 93 17.85 -3.55 -16.54
CA ALA A 93 16.94 -4.67 -16.35
C ALA A 93 17.64 -5.93 -15.85
N GLU A 94 18.91 -6.15 -16.21
CA GLU A 94 19.67 -7.34 -15.83
C GLU A 94 19.95 -7.33 -14.33
N THR A 95 20.49 -6.21 -13.84
CA THR A 95 20.75 -5.99 -12.41
C THR A 95 19.49 -6.02 -11.55
N LEU A 96 18.35 -5.47 -12.01
CA LEU A 96 17.07 -5.64 -11.32
C LEU A 96 16.55 -7.07 -11.36
N THR A 97 16.82 -7.82 -12.43
CA THR A 97 16.46 -9.24 -12.53
C THR A 97 17.26 -10.06 -11.53
N ASP A 98 18.57 -9.81 -11.41
CA ASP A 98 19.43 -10.45 -10.42
C ASP A 98 19.00 -10.11 -8.99
N LEU A 99 18.70 -8.84 -8.73
CA LEU A 99 18.15 -8.41 -7.44
C LEU A 99 16.83 -9.13 -7.14
N LEU A 100 15.92 -9.23 -8.11
CA LEU A 100 14.65 -9.93 -7.94
C LEU A 100 14.86 -11.41 -7.63
N CYS A 101 15.75 -12.08 -8.37
CA CYS A 101 16.14 -13.47 -8.12
C CYS A 101 16.70 -13.63 -6.70
N LYS A 102 17.58 -12.73 -6.29
CA LYS A 102 18.18 -12.71 -4.95
C LYS A 102 17.10 -12.54 -3.88
N ILE A 103 16.23 -11.53 -3.97
CA ILE A 103 15.17 -11.29 -3.00
C ILE A 103 14.26 -12.52 -2.90
N ARG A 104 13.86 -13.10 -4.03
CA ARG A 104 12.98 -14.27 -4.08
C ARG A 104 13.57 -15.51 -3.40
N SER A 105 14.88 -15.73 -3.51
CA SER A 105 15.56 -16.88 -2.89
C SER A 105 16.15 -16.59 -1.50
N SER A 106 16.12 -15.33 -1.04
CA SER A 106 16.71 -14.91 0.22
C SER A 106 15.88 -15.33 1.44
N SER A 107 16.55 -15.38 2.61
CA SER A 107 15.87 -15.46 3.91
C SER A 107 15.14 -14.15 4.25
N PRO A 108 14.14 -14.19 5.15
CA PRO A 108 13.46 -12.99 5.61
C PRO A 108 14.40 -11.92 6.19
N ASP A 109 15.45 -12.32 6.92
CA ASP A 109 16.41 -11.39 7.52
C ASP A 109 17.23 -10.63 6.47
N LEU A 110 17.64 -11.31 5.39
CA LEU A 110 18.36 -10.66 4.29
C LEU A 110 17.42 -9.73 3.50
N ARG A 111 16.16 -10.12 3.30
CA ARG A 111 15.16 -9.23 2.70
C ARG A 111 14.91 -7.99 3.56
N ARG A 112 14.84 -8.14 4.88
CA ARG A 112 14.75 -7.02 5.82
C ARG A 112 15.96 -6.10 5.71
N SER A 113 17.18 -6.63 5.69
CA SER A 113 18.39 -5.84 5.47
C SER A 113 18.39 -5.07 4.13
N ILE A 114 17.85 -5.67 3.07
CA ILE A 114 17.67 -4.97 1.78
C ILE A 114 16.62 -3.86 1.91
N ALA A 115 15.51 -4.11 2.60
CA ALA A 115 14.48 -3.11 2.86
C ALA A 115 14.98 -1.95 3.72
N ASP A 116 15.88 -2.20 4.67
CA ASP A 116 16.46 -1.15 5.52
C ASP A 116 17.57 -0.34 4.83
N SER A 117 18.03 -0.79 3.65
CA SER A 117 19.07 -0.13 2.85
C SER A 117 18.53 1.00 1.97
N GLN A 118 19.38 1.60 1.12
CA GLN A 118 18.95 2.58 0.11
C GLN A 118 18.23 1.95 -1.11
N THR A 119 18.13 0.62 -1.16
CA THR A 119 17.55 -0.12 -2.29
C THR A 119 16.10 0.30 -2.58
N PRO A 120 15.18 0.39 -1.60
CA PRO A 120 13.79 0.80 -1.87
C PRO A 120 13.70 2.17 -2.52
N SER A 121 14.45 3.16 -2.03
CA SER A 121 14.49 4.51 -2.61
C SER A 121 14.87 4.51 -4.10
N VAL A 122 15.78 3.63 -4.51
CA VAL A 122 16.15 3.46 -5.93
C VAL A 122 15.00 2.80 -6.70
N LEU A 123 14.43 1.73 -6.14
CA LEU A 123 13.29 1.03 -6.76
C LEU A 123 12.09 1.96 -6.95
N PHE A 124 11.82 2.89 -6.03
CA PHE A 124 10.74 3.87 -6.15
C PHE A 124 10.90 4.72 -7.41
N ARG A 125 12.12 5.22 -7.66
CA ARG A 125 12.45 6.01 -8.85
C ARG A 125 12.24 5.21 -10.13
N HIS A 126 12.59 3.93 -10.14
CA HIS A 126 12.37 3.07 -11.30
C HIS A 126 10.88 2.79 -11.54
N VAL A 127 10.08 2.65 -10.48
CA VAL A 127 8.62 2.46 -10.59
C VAL A 127 7.94 3.69 -11.21
N SER A 128 8.32 4.90 -10.82
CA SER A 128 7.71 6.15 -11.31
C SER A 128 8.39 6.75 -12.55
N SER A 129 9.50 6.19 -13.01
CA SER A 129 10.27 6.70 -14.15
C SER A 129 9.37 6.86 -15.37
N ARG A 130 9.39 8.03 -16.00
CA ARG A 130 8.63 8.33 -17.24
C ARG A 130 9.47 8.23 -18.51
N CYS A 131 10.77 7.92 -18.40
CA CYS A 131 11.67 7.75 -19.55
C CYS A 131 11.28 6.51 -20.38
N GLY A 132 11.39 6.63 -21.71
CA GLY A 132 10.89 5.71 -22.74
C GLY A 132 11.39 4.26 -22.63
N ASP A 133 10.61 3.32 -23.18
CA ASP A 133 10.82 1.86 -23.31
C ASP A 133 11.26 1.04 -22.08
N HIS A 134 11.40 1.66 -20.91
CA HIS A 134 11.71 0.97 -19.66
C HIS A 134 10.47 0.32 -18.99
N HIS A 135 9.50 -0.15 -19.78
CA HIS A 135 8.32 -0.87 -19.28
C HIS A 135 8.70 -2.10 -18.45
N HIS A 136 9.71 -2.83 -18.92
CA HIS A 136 10.25 -3.98 -18.23
C HIS A 136 10.92 -3.60 -16.90
N LEU A 137 11.68 -2.50 -16.87
CA LEU A 137 12.37 -2.01 -15.68
C LEU A 137 11.39 -1.59 -14.57
N ARG A 138 10.33 -0.84 -14.93
CA ARG A 138 9.26 -0.45 -13.99
C ARG A 138 8.60 -1.68 -13.36
N LYS A 139 8.31 -2.68 -14.19
CA LYS A 139 7.71 -3.94 -13.77
C LYS A 139 8.63 -4.73 -12.83
N LEU A 140 9.92 -4.85 -13.15
CA LEU A 140 10.91 -5.51 -12.29
C LEU A 140 11.05 -4.79 -10.94
N ALA A 141 11.10 -3.45 -10.96
CA ALA A 141 11.19 -2.66 -9.73
C ALA A 141 9.95 -2.84 -8.85
N ALA A 142 8.75 -2.82 -9.44
CA ALA A 142 7.50 -3.10 -8.73
C ALA A 142 7.49 -4.51 -8.13
N TYR A 143 8.01 -5.52 -8.84
CA TYR A 143 8.14 -6.87 -8.29
C TYR A 143 9.14 -6.94 -7.14
N CYS A 144 10.31 -6.30 -7.23
CA CYS A 144 11.26 -6.26 -6.13
C CYS A 144 10.60 -5.68 -4.88
N LEU A 145 9.88 -4.56 -5.01
CA LEU A 145 9.13 -3.95 -3.91
C LEU A 145 8.03 -4.86 -3.36
N LEU A 146 7.31 -5.56 -4.23
CA LEU A 146 6.31 -6.55 -3.81
C LEU A 146 6.95 -7.65 -2.96
N TYR A 147 8.06 -8.23 -3.40
CA TYR A 147 8.71 -9.30 -2.65
C TYR A 147 9.34 -8.81 -1.34
N LEU A 148 9.82 -7.56 -1.28
CA LEU A 148 10.22 -6.94 -0.01
C LEU A 148 9.02 -6.75 0.93
N SER A 149 7.84 -6.44 0.39
CA SER A 149 6.63 -6.23 1.19
C SER A 149 5.94 -7.52 1.65
N LEU A 150 6.38 -8.71 1.24
CA LEU A 150 5.69 -9.98 1.59
C LEU A 150 5.94 -10.46 3.03
N ASP A 151 7.09 -10.16 3.62
CA ASP A 151 7.53 -10.85 4.84
C ASP A 151 7.05 -10.22 6.15
N ASP A 152 7.08 -8.89 6.23
CA ASP A 152 6.95 -8.19 7.50
C ASP A 152 6.04 -6.97 7.33
N ASP A 153 5.20 -6.72 8.33
CA ASP A 153 4.36 -5.53 8.38
C ASP A 153 5.18 -4.28 8.67
N ASP A 154 6.29 -4.38 9.41
CA ASP A 154 7.21 -3.28 9.65
C ASP A 154 7.85 -2.77 8.35
N VAL A 155 8.21 -3.68 7.44
CA VAL A 155 8.71 -3.33 6.11
C VAL A 155 7.64 -2.61 5.30
N LYS A 156 6.39 -3.11 5.32
CA LYS A 156 5.27 -2.43 4.62
C LYS A 156 5.04 -1.02 5.16
N VAL A 157 5.11 -0.82 6.48
CA VAL A 157 4.96 0.50 7.12
C VAL A 157 6.14 1.40 6.75
N GLY A 158 7.37 0.87 6.79
CA GLY A 158 8.60 1.59 6.40
C GLY A 158 8.54 2.11 4.97
N LEU A 159 8.17 1.25 4.00
CA LEU A 159 8.04 1.65 2.60
C LEU A 159 7.02 2.79 2.39
N VAL A 160 5.88 2.75 3.11
CA VAL A 160 4.88 3.82 3.08
C VAL A 160 5.43 5.10 3.70
N ALA A 161 6.12 5.01 4.84
CA ALA A 161 6.75 6.15 5.50
C ALA A 161 7.85 6.81 4.63
N GLU A 162 8.55 6.02 3.82
CA GLU A 162 9.57 6.49 2.87
C GLU A 162 9.00 7.13 1.59
N GLY A 163 7.67 7.12 1.40
CA GLY A 163 7.02 7.82 0.28
C GLY A 163 6.86 6.98 -0.99
N ILE A 164 6.77 5.65 -0.88
CA ILE A 164 6.46 4.76 -2.02
C ILE A 164 5.12 5.09 -2.68
N VAL A 165 4.16 5.64 -1.92
CA VAL A 165 2.77 5.84 -2.35
C VAL A 165 2.68 6.73 -3.58
N ASP A 166 3.36 7.88 -3.60
CA ASP A 166 3.37 8.80 -4.74
C ASP A 166 3.90 8.12 -6.01
N HIS A 167 4.94 7.29 -5.86
CA HIS A 167 5.59 6.59 -6.95
C HIS A 167 4.69 5.51 -7.55
N LEU A 168 3.97 4.77 -6.71
CA LEU A 168 3.01 3.76 -7.13
C LEU A 168 1.79 4.38 -7.83
N ILE A 169 1.30 5.53 -7.34
CA ILE A 169 0.20 6.25 -7.99
C ILE A 169 0.62 6.73 -9.37
N ALA A 170 1.80 7.35 -9.49
CA ALA A 170 2.34 7.76 -10.78
C ALA A 170 2.51 6.58 -11.75
N ALA A 171 2.92 5.41 -11.25
CA ALA A 171 3.02 4.19 -12.04
C ALA A 171 1.65 3.67 -12.50
N VAL A 172 0.65 3.66 -11.61
CA VAL A 172 -0.75 3.35 -11.94
C VAL A 172 -1.26 4.27 -13.06
N GLU A 173 -1.08 5.58 -12.92
CA GLU A 173 -1.54 6.59 -13.87
C GLU A 173 -0.80 6.54 -15.22
N SER A 174 0.42 6.00 -15.25
CA SER A 174 1.22 5.87 -16.48
C SER A 174 0.62 4.93 -17.52
N LYS A 175 -0.33 4.07 -17.11
CA LYS A 175 -1.10 3.15 -17.98
C LYS A 175 -0.20 2.30 -18.86
N SER A 176 0.77 1.68 -18.20
CA SER A 176 1.80 0.86 -18.81
C SER A 176 1.75 -0.55 -18.23
N ASP A 177 2.55 -1.48 -18.75
CA ASP A 177 2.65 -2.85 -18.21
C ASP A 177 2.98 -2.90 -16.70
N GLY A 178 3.53 -1.82 -16.14
CA GLY A 178 3.79 -1.67 -14.71
C GLY A 178 2.56 -1.29 -13.87
N SER A 179 1.47 -0.79 -14.46
CA SER A 179 0.27 -0.34 -13.75
C SER A 179 -0.38 -1.44 -12.93
N ALA A 180 -0.54 -2.64 -13.51
CA ALA A 180 -1.06 -3.80 -12.78
C ALA A 180 -0.14 -4.20 -11.62
N ALA A 181 1.18 -4.20 -11.83
CA ALA A 181 2.13 -4.54 -10.78
C ALA A 181 2.11 -3.50 -9.65
N ALA A 182 2.02 -2.21 -9.97
CA ALA A 182 1.89 -1.14 -8.99
C ALA A 182 0.61 -1.30 -8.14
N ALA A 183 -0.53 -1.63 -8.77
CA ALA A 183 -1.76 -1.94 -8.04
C ALA A 183 -1.62 -3.17 -7.12
N THR A 184 -0.87 -4.20 -7.54
CA THR A 184 -0.54 -5.35 -6.69
C THR A 184 0.33 -4.95 -5.49
N VAL A 185 1.31 -4.07 -5.67
CA VAL A 185 2.11 -3.54 -4.53
C VAL A 185 1.23 -2.73 -3.58
N ILE A 186 0.35 -1.85 -4.09
CA ILE A 186 -0.62 -1.12 -3.25
C ILE A 186 -1.48 -2.10 -2.45
N THR A 187 -1.94 -3.19 -3.06
CA THR A 187 -2.69 -4.25 -2.39
C THR A 187 -1.88 -4.86 -1.24
N SER A 188 -0.62 -5.22 -1.49
CA SER A 188 0.27 -5.80 -0.47
C SER A 188 0.54 -4.84 0.68
N LEU A 189 0.82 -3.57 0.41
CA LEU A 189 1.02 -2.56 1.45
C LEU A 189 -0.24 -2.32 2.28
N SER A 190 -1.41 -2.42 1.62
CA SER A 190 -2.72 -2.21 2.23
C SER A 190 -3.20 -3.41 3.04
N THR A 191 -2.43 -4.47 3.25
CA THR A 191 -2.82 -5.51 4.22
C THR A 191 -2.73 -5.00 5.66
N VAL A 192 -1.85 -4.02 5.91
CA VAL A 192 -1.64 -3.37 7.22
C VAL A 192 -2.63 -2.23 7.42
N ASP A 193 -3.30 -2.19 8.58
CA ASP A 193 -4.36 -1.21 8.86
C ASP A 193 -3.87 0.25 8.82
N VAL A 194 -2.68 0.53 9.38
CA VAL A 194 -2.08 1.87 9.36
C VAL A 194 -1.89 2.35 7.91
N ASN A 195 -1.44 1.46 7.03
CA ASN A 195 -1.25 1.77 5.62
C ASN A 195 -2.57 2.00 4.87
N LYS A 196 -3.65 1.26 5.20
CA LYS A 196 -4.98 1.51 4.59
C LYS A 196 -5.45 2.94 4.83
N CYS A 197 -5.23 3.45 6.04
CA CYS A 197 -5.56 4.82 6.41
C CYS A 197 -4.71 5.82 5.61
N VAL A 198 -3.38 5.66 5.61
CA VAL A 198 -2.45 6.58 4.93
C VAL A 198 -2.65 6.58 3.41
N ILE A 199 -2.62 5.41 2.78
CA ILE A 199 -2.79 5.26 1.33
C ILE A 199 -4.19 5.73 0.92
N GLY A 200 -5.23 5.36 1.67
CA GLY A 200 -6.60 5.74 1.35
C GLY A 200 -6.91 7.23 1.58
N ALA A 201 -6.17 7.90 2.47
CA ALA A 201 -6.26 9.35 2.67
C ALA A 201 -5.53 10.15 1.59
N HIS A 202 -4.63 9.52 0.83
CA HIS A 202 -3.93 10.17 -0.25
C HIS A 202 -4.91 10.64 -1.35
N PRO A 203 -4.91 11.93 -1.76
CA PRO A 203 -5.91 12.50 -2.66
C PRO A 203 -6.09 11.75 -3.98
N SER A 204 -4.99 11.22 -4.53
CA SER A 204 -4.98 10.56 -5.85
C SER A 204 -5.01 9.03 -5.79
N ALA A 205 -4.86 8.37 -4.64
CA ALA A 205 -4.70 6.91 -4.61
C ALA A 205 -5.96 6.17 -5.07
N ILE A 206 -7.09 6.45 -4.41
CA ILE A 206 -8.38 5.85 -4.75
C ILE A 206 -8.87 6.32 -6.12
N PRO A 207 -8.78 7.62 -6.49
CA PRO A 207 -9.10 8.07 -7.84
C PRO A 207 -8.29 7.39 -8.95
N ALA A 208 -6.98 7.20 -8.78
CA ALA A 208 -6.14 6.58 -9.80
C ALA A 208 -6.49 5.09 -10.02
N LEU A 209 -6.77 4.35 -8.94
CA LEU A 209 -7.25 2.96 -9.03
C LEU A 209 -8.65 2.88 -9.65
N ALA A 210 -9.55 3.83 -9.33
CA ALA A 210 -10.87 3.90 -9.92
C ALA A 210 -10.82 4.23 -11.42
N ALA A 211 -9.93 5.15 -11.83
CA ALA A 211 -9.69 5.45 -13.23
C ALA A 211 -9.19 4.20 -13.99
N MET A 212 -8.29 3.41 -13.39
CA MET A 212 -7.84 2.14 -13.97
C MET A 212 -8.99 1.12 -14.14
N LEU A 213 -10.01 1.13 -13.27
CA LEU A 213 -11.21 0.31 -13.45
C LEU A 213 -12.07 0.79 -14.60
N ILE A 214 -12.36 2.10 -14.63
CA ILE A 214 -13.36 2.72 -15.49
C ILE A 214 -12.88 2.83 -16.94
N GLU A 215 -11.60 3.10 -17.16
CA GLU A 215 -11.06 3.31 -18.51
C GLU A 215 -11.21 2.08 -19.40
N GLU A 216 -11.69 2.30 -20.63
CA GLU A 216 -11.92 1.22 -21.59
C GLU A 216 -10.62 0.58 -22.09
N ARG A 217 -9.55 1.37 -22.19
CA ARG A 217 -8.23 0.90 -22.61
C ARG A 217 -7.53 -0.01 -21.59
N SER A 218 -8.00 -0.04 -20.34
CA SER A 218 -7.39 -0.86 -19.30
C SER A 218 -7.67 -2.34 -19.54
N SER A 219 -6.61 -3.14 -19.51
CA SER A 219 -6.66 -4.58 -19.69
C SER A 219 -7.48 -5.26 -18.58
N LYS A 220 -7.96 -6.49 -18.86
CA LYS A 220 -8.65 -7.32 -17.85
C LYS A 220 -7.81 -7.53 -16.59
N ARG A 221 -6.48 -7.63 -16.76
CA ARG A 221 -5.53 -7.79 -15.64
C ARG A 221 -5.49 -6.54 -14.78
N GLU A 222 -5.28 -5.37 -15.38
CA GLU A 222 -5.25 -4.09 -14.66
C GLU A 222 -6.54 -3.85 -13.87
N LYS A 223 -7.71 -4.06 -14.51
CA LYS A 223 -9.00 -3.90 -13.81
C LYS A 223 -9.14 -4.87 -12.63
N LYS A 224 -8.66 -6.12 -12.76
CA LYS A 224 -8.67 -7.09 -11.66
C LYS A 224 -7.77 -6.67 -10.50
N GLU A 225 -6.55 -6.21 -10.79
CA GLU A 225 -5.61 -5.74 -9.77
C GLU A 225 -6.12 -4.48 -9.08
N ALA A 226 -6.71 -3.53 -9.84
CA ALA A 226 -7.34 -2.33 -9.28
C ALA A 226 -8.52 -2.68 -8.35
N ALA A 227 -9.39 -3.62 -8.74
CA ALA A 227 -10.48 -4.07 -7.88
C ALA A 227 -9.96 -4.72 -6.58
N THR A 228 -8.83 -5.45 -6.66
CA THR A 228 -8.20 -6.08 -5.49
C THR A 228 -7.57 -5.03 -4.56
N ALA A 229 -6.88 -4.03 -5.10
CA ALA A 229 -6.34 -2.92 -4.33
C ALA A 229 -7.43 -2.11 -3.63
N ILE A 230 -8.52 -1.80 -4.35
CA ILE A 230 -9.69 -1.10 -3.78
C ILE A 230 -10.35 -1.94 -2.70
N TYR A 231 -10.46 -3.26 -2.86
CA TYR A 231 -10.99 -4.14 -1.83
C TYR A 231 -10.19 -4.04 -0.53
N GLU A 232 -8.86 -4.15 -0.60
CA GLU A 232 -8.01 -4.04 0.59
C GLU A 232 -8.12 -2.67 1.27
N LEU A 233 -8.11 -1.58 0.48
CA LEU A 233 -8.28 -0.23 1.00
C LEU A 233 -9.66 0.00 1.62
N ALA A 234 -10.74 -0.53 1.01
CA ALA A 234 -12.13 -0.33 1.45
C ALA A 234 -12.51 -1.15 2.68
N LYS A 235 -11.65 -2.06 3.15
CA LYS A 235 -11.78 -2.67 4.48
C LYS A 235 -11.80 -1.57 5.55
N PHE A 236 -11.00 -0.51 5.37
CA PHE A 236 -11.02 0.70 6.20
C PHE A 236 -12.28 1.55 5.89
N PRO A 237 -13.17 1.80 6.86
CA PRO A 237 -14.49 2.40 6.62
C PRO A 237 -14.49 3.75 5.87
N GLU A 238 -13.53 4.62 6.18
CA GLU A 238 -13.39 5.97 5.64
C GLU A 238 -13.12 5.95 4.13
N ASN A 239 -12.47 4.88 3.64
CA ASN A 239 -12.14 4.72 2.23
C ASN A 239 -13.36 4.33 1.39
N ARG A 240 -14.40 3.72 1.99
CA ARG A 240 -15.60 3.28 1.25
C ARG A 240 -16.29 4.46 0.57
N ARG A 241 -16.52 5.55 1.31
CA ARG A 241 -17.12 6.78 0.76
C ARG A 241 -16.24 7.42 -0.31
N ARG A 242 -14.93 7.39 -0.14
CA ARG A 242 -13.96 7.87 -1.15
C ARG A 242 -14.10 7.08 -2.45
N VAL A 243 -14.20 5.76 -2.39
CA VAL A 243 -14.41 4.89 -3.56
C VAL A 243 -15.77 5.14 -4.22
N VAL A 244 -16.84 5.33 -3.46
CA VAL A 244 -18.17 5.63 -4.03
C VAL A 244 -18.13 6.92 -4.86
N ARG A 245 -17.47 7.96 -4.34
CA ARG A 245 -17.38 9.29 -4.99
C ARG A 245 -16.58 9.30 -6.30
N THR A 246 -15.76 8.28 -6.58
CA THR A 246 -15.05 8.19 -7.87
C THR A 246 -15.92 7.68 -9.01
N GLY A 247 -17.15 7.23 -8.74
CA GLY A 247 -18.03 6.63 -9.74
C GLY A 247 -17.69 5.17 -10.07
N ALA A 248 -16.78 4.53 -9.32
CA ALA A 248 -16.35 3.15 -9.56
C ALA A 248 -17.49 2.10 -9.42
N VAL A 249 -18.57 2.42 -8.68
CA VAL A 249 -19.67 1.49 -8.37
C VAL A 249 -20.29 0.88 -9.64
N LYS A 250 -20.52 1.69 -10.68
CA LYS A 250 -21.13 1.23 -11.94
C LYS A 250 -20.26 0.20 -12.65
N GLU A 251 -18.96 0.47 -12.76
CA GLU A 251 -18.02 -0.44 -13.42
C GLU A 251 -17.81 -1.71 -12.61
N LEU A 252 -17.74 -1.61 -11.28
CA LEU A 252 -17.69 -2.77 -10.39
C LEU A 252 -18.94 -3.65 -10.54
N ALA A 253 -20.13 -3.08 -10.66
CA ALA A 253 -21.37 -3.82 -10.93
C ALA A 253 -21.33 -4.58 -12.26
N ARG A 254 -20.80 -3.94 -13.32
CA ARG A 254 -20.61 -4.57 -14.63
C ARG A 254 -19.63 -5.74 -14.56
N MET A 255 -18.52 -5.56 -13.84
CA MET A 255 -17.50 -6.59 -13.63
C MET A 255 -18.01 -7.77 -12.79
N ALA A 256 -18.79 -7.48 -11.74
CA ALA A 256 -19.49 -8.49 -10.94
C ALA A 256 -20.44 -9.32 -11.81
N GLY A 257 -21.24 -8.67 -12.66
CA GLY A 257 -22.12 -9.35 -13.62
C GLY A 257 -21.38 -10.19 -14.67
N SER A 258 -20.10 -9.89 -14.90
CA SER A 258 -19.20 -10.66 -15.77
C SER A 258 -18.47 -11.80 -15.05
N GLY A 259 -18.74 -12.01 -13.75
CA GLY A 259 -18.19 -13.11 -12.96
C GLY A 259 -16.93 -12.80 -12.15
N LEU A 260 -16.56 -11.52 -11.97
CA LEU A 260 -15.43 -11.18 -11.09
C LEU A 260 -15.87 -11.10 -9.62
N ASP A 261 -15.60 -12.16 -8.85
CA ASP A 261 -15.92 -12.21 -7.40
C ASP A 261 -15.38 -11.01 -6.62
N ARG A 262 -14.15 -10.58 -6.93
CA ARG A 262 -13.52 -9.44 -6.25
C ARG A 262 -14.35 -8.16 -6.38
N ALA A 263 -15.03 -7.95 -7.51
CA ALA A 263 -15.89 -6.79 -7.67
C ALA A 263 -17.13 -6.88 -6.77
N VAL A 264 -17.68 -8.08 -6.58
CA VAL A 264 -18.79 -8.35 -5.65
C VAL A 264 -18.37 -8.05 -4.21
N GLU A 265 -17.18 -8.50 -3.81
CA GLU A 265 -16.61 -8.24 -2.49
C GLU A 265 -16.44 -6.73 -2.23
N VAL A 266 -15.97 -5.96 -3.22
CA VAL A 266 -15.90 -4.50 -3.11
C VAL A 266 -17.31 -3.91 -2.94
N LEU A 267 -18.26 -4.29 -3.80
CA LEU A 267 -19.65 -3.79 -3.70
C LEU A 267 -20.26 -4.08 -2.33
N ALA A 268 -20.05 -5.27 -1.77
CA ALA A 268 -20.50 -5.62 -0.42
C ALA A 268 -19.91 -4.71 0.67
N LEU A 269 -18.63 -4.32 0.55
CA LEU A 269 -18.03 -3.34 1.45
C LEU A 269 -18.65 -1.95 1.28
N LEU A 270 -18.89 -1.51 0.04
CA LEU A 270 -19.48 -0.19 -0.24
C LEU A 270 -20.94 -0.10 0.23
N ALA A 271 -21.69 -1.21 0.18
CA ALA A 271 -23.08 -1.30 0.65
C ALA A 271 -23.21 -1.06 2.17
N LYS A 272 -22.11 -1.13 2.93
CA LYS A 272 -22.09 -0.74 4.34
C LYS A 272 -22.25 0.78 4.54
N THR A 273 -22.24 1.57 3.47
CA THR A 273 -22.45 3.02 3.50
C THR A 273 -23.75 3.40 2.80
N LYS A 274 -24.49 4.38 3.34
CA LYS A 274 -25.71 4.94 2.71
C LYS A 274 -25.43 5.44 1.29
N GLU A 275 -24.35 6.20 1.12
CA GLU A 275 -23.91 6.70 -0.19
C GLU A 275 -23.69 5.56 -1.20
N GLY A 276 -23.01 4.48 -0.79
CA GLY A 276 -22.77 3.33 -1.66
C GLY A 276 -24.03 2.60 -2.07
N ARG A 277 -24.99 2.43 -1.14
CA ARG A 277 -26.28 1.81 -1.47
C ARG A 277 -27.13 2.68 -2.39
N ALA A 278 -27.15 3.99 -2.18
CA ALA A 278 -27.83 4.92 -3.07
C ALA A 278 -27.27 4.84 -4.51
N GLU A 279 -25.93 4.79 -4.68
CA GLU A 279 -25.33 4.60 -6.01
C GLU A 279 -25.70 3.25 -6.64
N MET A 280 -25.72 2.17 -5.85
CA MET A 280 -26.17 0.85 -6.34
C MET A 280 -27.65 0.87 -6.76
N GLY A 281 -28.50 1.62 -6.05
CA GLY A 281 -29.91 1.85 -6.37
C GLY A 281 -30.14 2.47 -7.75
N ARG A 282 -29.20 3.27 -8.24
CA ARG A 282 -29.28 3.89 -9.58
C ARG A 282 -28.93 2.94 -10.72
N ILE A 283 -28.41 1.75 -10.42
CA ILE A 283 -28.00 0.77 -11.42
C ILE A 283 -29.19 -0.14 -11.73
N GLU A 284 -29.72 0.00 -12.94
CA GLU A 284 -30.85 -0.82 -13.40
C GLU A 284 -30.50 -2.32 -13.34
N GLY A 285 -31.38 -3.11 -12.74
CA GLY A 285 -31.21 -4.56 -12.64
C GLY A 285 -30.11 -5.02 -11.68
N PHE A 286 -29.56 -4.14 -10.83
CA PHE A 286 -28.46 -4.51 -9.91
C PHE A 286 -28.83 -5.68 -8.97
N VAL A 287 -30.03 -5.68 -8.39
CA VAL A 287 -30.52 -6.78 -7.55
C VAL A 287 -30.55 -8.10 -8.33
N ARG A 288 -30.93 -8.08 -9.61
CA ARG A 288 -30.94 -9.29 -10.46
C ARG A 288 -29.52 -9.83 -10.69
N VAL A 289 -28.53 -8.95 -10.80
CA VAL A 289 -27.11 -9.34 -10.89
C VAL A 289 -26.68 -10.05 -9.61
N LEU A 290 -26.97 -9.50 -8.44
CA LEU A 290 -26.63 -10.13 -7.15
C LEU A 290 -27.34 -11.48 -6.97
N VAL A 291 -28.64 -11.57 -7.27
CA VAL A 291 -29.41 -12.83 -7.21
C VAL A 291 -28.78 -13.90 -8.10
N ARG A 292 -28.34 -13.54 -9.31
CA ARG A 292 -27.65 -14.48 -10.21
C ARG A 292 -26.36 -14.99 -9.58
N ILE A 293 -25.56 -14.10 -8.98
CA ILE A 293 -24.30 -14.45 -8.32
C ILE A 293 -24.53 -15.35 -7.11
N VAL A 294 -25.58 -15.10 -6.30
CA VAL A 294 -25.92 -15.99 -5.16
C VAL A 294 -26.26 -17.41 -5.65
N ARG A 295 -26.95 -17.54 -6.79
CA ARG A 295 -27.39 -18.84 -7.31
C ARG A 295 -26.30 -19.62 -8.05
N SER A 296 -25.42 -18.94 -8.77
CA SER A 296 -24.49 -19.60 -9.70
C SER A 296 -23.06 -19.07 -9.64
N GLY A 297 -22.74 -18.20 -8.69
CA GLY A 297 -21.39 -17.67 -8.46
C GLY A 297 -20.52 -18.62 -7.63
N SER A 298 -19.29 -18.21 -7.37
CA SER A 298 -18.43 -18.94 -6.42
C SER A 298 -18.98 -18.81 -5.00
N ARG A 299 -18.55 -19.68 -4.07
CA ARG A 299 -18.93 -19.59 -2.65
C ARG A 299 -18.68 -18.19 -2.07
N ARG A 300 -17.49 -17.62 -2.32
CA ARG A 300 -17.11 -16.29 -1.83
C ARG A 300 -17.95 -15.17 -2.46
N GLY A 301 -18.19 -15.28 -3.77
CA GLY A 301 -19.05 -14.35 -4.50
C GLY A 301 -20.49 -14.38 -4.00
N ALA A 302 -21.03 -15.57 -3.75
CA ALA A 302 -22.38 -15.78 -3.23
C ALA A 302 -22.54 -15.21 -1.81
N GLU A 303 -21.60 -15.51 -0.90
CA GLU A 303 -21.57 -14.93 0.46
C GLU A 303 -21.55 -13.41 0.44
N SER A 304 -20.70 -12.82 -0.41
CA SER A 304 -20.59 -11.36 -0.55
C SER A 304 -21.84 -10.74 -1.17
N ALA A 305 -22.42 -11.39 -2.19
CA ALA A 305 -23.64 -10.92 -2.83
C ALA A 305 -24.85 -11.00 -1.87
N ALA A 306 -24.96 -12.06 -1.06
CA ALA A 306 -25.99 -12.19 -0.05
C ALA A 306 -25.88 -11.08 1.02
N ALA A 307 -24.66 -10.83 1.53
CA ALA A 307 -24.42 -9.74 2.47
C ALA A 307 -24.76 -8.36 1.88
N ALA A 308 -24.46 -8.13 0.59
CA ALA A 308 -24.85 -6.91 -0.10
C ALA A 308 -26.38 -6.78 -0.22
N LEU A 309 -27.10 -7.85 -0.55
CA LEU A 309 -28.55 -7.87 -0.64
C LEU A 309 -29.22 -7.56 0.71
N GLU A 310 -28.72 -8.14 1.80
CA GLU A 310 -29.21 -7.84 3.16
C GLU A 310 -29.02 -6.37 3.53
N LEU A 311 -27.87 -5.78 3.20
CA LEU A 311 -27.64 -4.36 3.44
C LEU A 311 -28.55 -3.47 2.58
N LEU A 312 -28.90 -3.90 1.37
CA LEU A 312 -29.79 -3.19 0.47
C LEU A 312 -31.26 -3.30 0.88
N SER A 313 -31.70 -4.38 1.54
CA SER A 313 -33.09 -4.50 2.02
C SER A 313 -33.44 -3.47 3.10
N HIS A 314 -32.45 -2.79 3.67
CA HIS A 314 -32.64 -1.69 4.61
C HIS A 314 -32.66 -0.30 3.95
N GLU A 315 -32.56 -0.21 2.62
CA GLU A 315 -32.77 1.06 1.90
C GLU A 315 -34.24 1.28 1.58
N ASP A 316 -34.63 2.55 1.51
CA ASP A 316 -35.94 2.92 1.03
C ASP A 316 -36.01 2.85 -0.51
N GLY A 317 -37.23 2.64 -1.03
CA GLY A 317 -37.50 2.67 -2.47
C GLY A 317 -37.40 1.31 -3.16
N GLU A 318 -37.40 1.33 -4.50
CA GLU A 318 -37.55 0.12 -5.33
C GLU A 318 -36.45 -0.92 -5.10
N ILE A 319 -35.20 -0.47 -4.91
CA ILE A 319 -34.08 -1.40 -4.67
C ILE A 319 -34.22 -2.13 -3.33
N GLY A 320 -34.68 -1.44 -2.29
CA GLY A 320 -34.87 -2.02 -0.97
C GLY A 320 -35.99 -3.05 -0.96
N ALA A 321 -37.14 -2.69 -1.52
CA ALA A 321 -38.26 -3.63 -1.66
C ALA A 321 -37.87 -4.86 -2.50
N ALA A 322 -37.13 -4.67 -3.60
CA ALA A 322 -36.65 -5.78 -4.41
C ALA A 322 -35.66 -6.69 -3.67
N ALA A 323 -34.74 -6.11 -2.88
CA ALA A 323 -33.78 -6.87 -2.08
C ALA A 323 -34.48 -7.61 -0.92
N GLU A 324 -35.43 -6.97 -0.24
CA GLU A 324 -36.20 -7.55 0.84
C GLU A 324 -37.00 -8.78 0.38
N LEU A 325 -37.66 -8.70 -0.78
CA LEU A 325 -38.35 -9.84 -1.38
C LEU A 325 -37.42 -11.04 -1.62
N VAL A 326 -36.19 -10.76 -2.08
CA VAL A 326 -35.17 -11.80 -2.30
C VAL A 326 -34.71 -12.40 -0.99
N VAL A 327 -34.43 -11.59 0.03
CA VAL A 327 -33.99 -12.06 1.36
C VAL A 327 -35.08 -12.91 2.01
N ASN A 328 -36.33 -12.45 2.00
CA ASN A 328 -37.48 -13.15 2.58
C ASN A 328 -37.81 -14.47 1.86
N SER A 329 -37.50 -14.58 0.56
CA SER A 329 -37.66 -15.84 -0.19
C SER A 329 -36.66 -16.93 0.19
N GLY A 330 -35.70 -16.65 1.09
CA GLY A 330 -34.68 -17.61 1.53
C GLY A 330 -33.53 -17.81 0.53
N LEU A 331 -33.59 -17.18 -0.64
CA LEU A 331 -32.54 -17.26 -1.67
C LEU A 331 -31.19 -16.66 -1.22
N ALA A 332 -31.19 -15.79 -0.22
CA ALA A 332 -29.97 -15.19 0.35
C ALA A 332 -29.35 -16.02 1.49
N LYS A 333 -29.97 -17.12 1.95
CA LYS A 333 -29.37 -18.02 2.94
C LYS A 333 -28.33 -18.88 2.23
N VAL A 334 -27.07 -18.43 2.25
CA VAL A 334 -25.94 -19.28 1.85
C VAL A 334 -25.93 -20.49 2.79
N SER A 335 -26.11 -21.68 2.23
CA SER A 335 -26.01 -22.94 2.96
C SER A 335 -24.67 -23.01 3.68
N SER A 336 -24.73 -23.03 5.01
CA SER A 336 -23.60 -23.14 5.96
C SER A 336 -22.69 -24.32 5.66
#